data_AF-A0A3M7LZJ5-F1
#
_entry.id   AF-A0A3M7LZJ5-F1
#
_cell.length_a   1.000
_cell.length_b   1.000
_cell.length_c   1.000
_cell.angle_alpha   90.00
_cell.angle_beta   90.00
_cell.angle_gamma   90.00
#
_symmetry.space_group_name_H-M   'P 1'
#
loop_
_entity.id
_entity.type
_entity.pdbx_description
1 polymer ?
#
loop_
_entity_poly.entity_id
_entity_poly.type
_entity_poly.pdbx_seq_one_letter_code
_entity_poly.pdbx_strand_id
1 'polypeptide(L)'
;MAAKAALRRKKQFEHSLEQTSSQIMTLEREIYSIETANINKETLDAMKNAGNAMKHIHAGLTIDTVETVMEDLREQHAIGEEINEVITSGIASNGIDEDELDEELAELQQEKLDEQMLNTGSVPLHDAPSSQKLPQAPSTNLKAKQRVEEEDDEEEELRKLQAEMAM
;
A
#
# COMPACT_ATOMS: atom_id res chain seq x y z
N MET A 1 -66.41 -16.39 -72.76
CA MET A 1 -66.05 -17.43 -71.76
C MET A 1 -64.55 -17.45 -71.40
N ALA A 2 -63.63 -17.27 -72.35
CA ALA A 2 -62.18 -17.31 -72.09
C ALA A 2 -61.67 -16.31 -71.03
N ALA A 3 -62.13 -15.05 -71.06
CA ALA A 3 -61.71 -14.02 -70.10
C ALA A 3 -62.05 -14.38 -68.63
N LYS A 4 -63.21 -14.99 -68.37
CA LYS A 4 -63.65 -15.40 -67.03
C LYS A 4 -62.81 -16.59 -66.51
N ALA A 5 -62.46 -17.52 -67.39
CA ALA A 5 -61.57 -18.64 -67.05
C ALA A 5 -60.14 -18.16 -66.73
N ALA A 6 -59.61 -17.22 -67.52
CA ALA A 6 -58.32 -16.59 -67.26
C ALA A 6 -58.29 -15.85 -65.91
N LEU A 7 -59.36 -15.09 -65.59
CA LEU A 7 -59.46 -14.37 -64.33
C LEU A 7 -59.57 -15.30 -63.11
N ARG A 8 -60.27 -16.44 -63.25
CA ARG A 8 -60.32 -17.49 -62.22
C ARG A 8 -58.95 -18.12 -61.98
N ARG A 9 -58.21 -18.40 -63.06
CA ARG A 9 -56.86 -18.96 -62.98
C ARG A 9 -55.88 -17.99 -62.32
N LYS A 10 -55.97 -16.70 -62.65
CA LYS A 10 -55.22 -15.62 -61.99
C LYS A 10 -55.47 -15.60 -60.48
N LYS A 11 -56.73 -15.57 -60.05
CA LYS A 11 -57.09 -15.57 -58.62
C LYS A 11 -56.60 -16.81 -57.86
N GLN A 12 -56.62 -17.98 -58.49
CA GLN A 12 -56.08 -19.21 -57.89
C GLN A 12 -54.57 -19.11 -57.66
N PHE A 13 -53.82 -18.54 -58.61
CA PHE A 13 -52.38 -18.32 -58.45
C PHE A 13 -52.07 -17.25 -57.42
N GLU A 14 -52.83 -16.15 -57.36
CA GLU A 14 -52.69 -15.13 -56.31
C GLU A 14 -52.89 -15.74 -54.91
N HIS A 15 -53.91 -16.58 -54.74
CA HIS A 15 -54.15 -17.27 -53.47
C HIS A 15 -53.04 -18.28 -53.13
N SER A 16 -52.56 -19.03 -54.13
CA SER A 16 -51.45 -19.97 -53.92
C SER A 16 -50.16 -19.24 -53.55
N LEU A 17 -49.92 -18.06 -54.12
CA LEU A 17 -48.79 -17.20 -53.80
C LEU A 17 -48.87 -16.68 -52.36
N GLU A 18 -50.04 -16.23 -51.93
CA GLU A 18 -50.27 -15.80 -50.55
C GLU A 18 -50.04 -16.93 -49.54
N GLN A 19 -50.57 -18.12 -49.82
CA GLN A 19 -50.32 -19.31 -48.99
C GLN A 19 -48.83 -19.67 -48.94
N THR A 20 -48.14 -19.64 -50.08
CA THR A 20 -46.70 -19.94 -50.16
C THR A 20 -45.90 -18.90 -49.36
N SER A 21 -46.26 -17.62 -49.45
CA SER A 21 -45.62 -16.55 -48.68
C SER A 21 -45.79 -16.76 -47.17
N SER A 22 -46.99 -17.12 -46.73
CA SER A 22 -47.23 -17.46 -45.31
C SER A 22 -46.40 -18.67 -44.86
N GLN A 23 -46.25 -19.69 -45.71
CA GLN A 23 -45.43 -20.86 -45.41
C GLN A 23 -43.94 -20.50 -45.30
N ILE A 24 -43.44 -19.63 -46.18
CA ILE A 24 -42.07 -19.11 -46.11
C ILE A 24 -41.83 -18.40 -44.78
N MET A 25 -42.74 -17.51 -44.35
CA MET A 25 -42.61 -16.82 -43.07
C MET A 25 -42.60 -17.78 -41.87
N THR A 26 -43.35 -18.89 -41.94
CA THR A 26 -43.31 -19.93 -40.91
C THR A 26 -41.96 -20.64 -40.92
N LEU A 27 -41.44 -21.03 -42.09
CA LEU A 27 -40.13 -21.67 -42.21
C LEU A 27 -38.99 -20.77 -41.73
N GLU A 28 -39.01 -19.48 -42.06
CA GLU A 28 -38.02 -18.52 -41.58
C GLU A 28 -38.00 -18.42 -40.05
N ARG A 29 -39.18 -18.44 -39.42
CA ARG A 29 -39.29 -18.46 -37.95
C ARG A 29 -38.73 -19.75 -37.36
N GLU A 30 -38.99 -20.89 -38.00
CA GLU A 30 -38.45 -22.18 -37.57
C GLU A 30 -36.93 -22.22 -37.71
N ILE A 31 -36.38 -21.72 -38.81
CA ILE A 31 -34.93 -21.60 -39.03
C ILE A 31 -34.31 -20.76 -37.92
N TYR A 32 -34.86 -19.58 -37.62
CA TYR A 32 -34.37 -18.73 -36.54
C TYR A 32 -34.41 -19.44 -35.17
N SER A 33 -35.48 -20.20 -34.91
CA SER A 33 -35.60 -20.99 -33.69
C SER A 33 -34.53 -22.09 -33.60
N ILE A 34 -34.21 -22.75 -34.72
CA ILE A 34 -33.16 -23.79 -34.79
C ILE A 34 -31.78 -23.17 -34.61
N GLU A 35 -31.51 -22.03 -35.25
CA GLU A 35 -30.26 -21.29 -35.09
C GLU A 35 -30.04 -20.89 -33.63
N THR A 36 -31.07 -20.33 -32.99
CA THR A 36 -31.03 -19.99 -31.56
C THR A 36 -30.79 -21.23 -30.70
N ALA A 37 -31.47 -22.35 -30.98
CA ALA A 37 -31.26 -23.59 -30.26
C ALA A 37 -29.83 -24.14 -30.43
N ASN A 38 -29.24 -23.99 -31.61
CA ASN A 38 -27.87 -24.43 -31.88
C ASN A 38 -26.83 -23.57 -31.14
N ILE A 39 -27.01 -22.24 -31.13
CA ILE A 39 -26.17 -21.32 -30.33
C ILE A 39 -26.26 -21.66 -28.85
N ASN A 40 -27.47 -21.93 -28.35
CA ASN A 40 -27.67 -22.32 -26.95
C ASN A 40 -26.99 -23.64 -26.61
N LYS A 41 -27.05 -24.62 -27.52
CA LYS A 41 -26.33 -25.90 -27.36
C LYS A 41 -24.82 -25.67 -27.30
N GLU A 42 -24.25 -24.91 -28.24
CA GLU A 42 -22.82 -24.62 -28.27
C GLU A 42 -22.36 -23.90 -27.00
N THR A 43 -23.13 -22.92 -26.53
CA THR A 43 -22.89 -22.23 -25.25
C THR A 43 -22.87 -23.22 -24.09
N LEU A 44 -23.82 -24.16 -24.04
CA LEU A 44 -23.92 -25.15 -22.97
C LEU A 44 -22.76 -26.16 -23.02
N ASP A 45 -22.33 -26.57 -24.22
CA ASP A 45 -21.16 -27.43 -24.42
C ASP A 45 -19.87 -26.72 -23.98
N ALA A 46 -19.72 -25.42 -24.29
CA ALA A 46 -18.61 -24.61 -23.82
C ALA A 46 -18.60 -24.49 -22.28
N MET A 47 -19.76 -24.23 -21.66
CA MET A 47 -19.89 -24.19 -20.20
C MET A 47 -19.54 -25.53 -19.55
N LYS A 48 -19.94 -26.66 -20.15
CA LYS A 48 -19.59 -28.00 -19.67
C LYS A 48 -18.07 -28.22 -19.71
N ASN A 49 -17.42 -27.83 -20.80
CA ASN A 49 -15.97 -27.93 -20.94
C ASN A 49 -15.25 -27.04 -19.91
N ALA A 50 -15.70 -25.80 -19.72
CA ALA A 50 -15.17 -24.90 -18.69
C ALA A 50 -15.35 -25.51 -17.29
N GLY A 51 -16.52 -26.07 -16.98
CA GLY A 51 -16.78 -26.74 -15.71
C GLY A 51 -15.86 -27.94 -15.46
N ASN A 52 -15.58 -28.75 -16.50
CA ASN A 52 -14.63 -29.86 -16.40
C ASN A 52 -13.20 -29.36 -16.19
N ALA A 53 -12.76 -28.33 -16.92
CA ALA A 53 -11.44 -27.73 -16.73
C ALA A 53 -11.29 -27.17 -15.30
N MET A 54 -12.31 -26.48 -14.80
CA MET A 54 -12.33 -25.99 -13.42
C MET A 54 -12.24 -27.14 -12.42
N LYS A 55 -12.98 -28.24 -12.61
CA LYS A 55 -12.85 -29.43 -11.75
C LYS A 55 -11.45 -30.00 -11.78
N HIS A 56 -10.79 -30.08 -12.94
CA HIS A 56 -9.41 -30.56 -13.04
C HIS A 56 -8.41 -29.63 -12.33
N ILE A 57 -8.56 -28.31 -12.47
CA ILE A 57 -7.73 -27.34 -11.75
C ILE A 57 -7.90 -27.48 -10.24
N HIS A 58 -9.15 -27.61 -9.76
CA HIS A 58 -9.44 -27.75 -8.33
C HIS A 58 -9.12 -29.14 -7.78
N ALA A 59 -9.11 -30.19 -8.60
CA ALA A 59 -8.77 -31.54 -8.17
C ALA A 59 -7.33 -31.64 -7.64
N GLY A 60 -6.42 -30.82 -8.14
CA GLY A 60 -5.04 -30.70 -7.63
C GLY A 60 -4.88 -29.71 -6.48
N LEU A 61 -5.92 -28.96 -6.12
CA LEU A 61 -5.95 -27.98 -5.02
C LEU A 61 -6.75 -28.55 -3.84
N THR A 62 -6.34 -29.72 -3.37
CA THR A 62 -6.83 -30.29 -2.11
C THR A 62 -6.28 -29.51 -0.91
N ILE A 63 -6.97 -29.57 0.23
CA ILE A 63 -6.44 -29.04 1.50
C ILE A 63 -5.07 -29.64 1.79
N ASP A 64 -4.91 -30.94 1.57
CA ASP A 64 -3.64 -31.65 1.75
C ASP A 64 -2.51 -31.04 0.91
N THR A 65 -2.76 -30.75 -0.38
CA THR A 65 -1.75 -30.08 -1.23
C THR A 65 -1.42 -28.66 -0.78
N VAL A 66 -2.38 -27.92 -0.21
CA VAL A 66 -2.12 -26.59 0.34
C VAL A 66 -1.31 -26.69 1.63
N GLU A 67 -1.61 -27.67 2.49
CA GLU A 67 -0.84 -27.95 3.70
C GLU A 67 0.59 -28.35 3.37
N THR A 68 0.82 -29.25 2.41
CA THR A 68 2.16 -29.62 1.95
C THR A 68 2.95 -28.42 1.42
N VAL A 69 2.35 -27.58 0.56
CA VAL A 69 3.05 -26.40 0.03
C VAL A 69 3.38 -25.39 1.14
N MET A 70 2.50 -25.23 2.13
CA MET A 70 2.76 -24.35 3.27
C MET A 70 3.84 -24.92 4.20
N GLU A 71 3.93 -26.24 4.34
CA GLU A 71 4.99 -26.92 5.09
C GLU A 71 6.34 -26.77 4.38
N ASP A 72 6.40 -27.06 3.08
CA ASP A 72 7.59 -26.86 2.24
C ASP A 72 8.07 -25.39 2.30
N LEU A 73 7.14 -24.42 2.26
CA LEU A 73 7.48 -22.99 2.36
C LEU A 73 8.09 -22.64 3.72
N ARG A 74 7.55 -23.20 4.81
CA ARG A 74 8.10 -23.00 6.17
C ARG A 74 9.46 -23.65 6.32
N GLU A 75 9.67 -24.83 5.75
CA GLU A 75 10.97 -25.50 5.74
C GLU A 75 12.00 -24.68 4.96
N GLN A 76 11.65 -24.19 3.77
CA GLN A 76 12.53 -23.31 2.99
C GLN A 76 12.84 -21.99 3.71
N HIS A 77 11.86 -21.41 4.42
CA HIS A 77 12.09 -20.24 5.26
C HIS A 77 13.05 -20.55 6.42
N ALA A 78 12.89 -21.70 7.09
CA ALA A 78 13.78 -22.11 8.17
C ALA A 78 15.21 -22.33 7.68
N ILE A 79 15.39 -22.96 6.51
CA ILE A 79 16.71 -23.10 5.86
C ILE A 79 17.32 -21.72 5.56
N GLY A 80 16.50 -20.78 5.07
CA GLY A 80 16.95 -19.41 4.81
C GLY A 80 17.45 -18.69 6.07
N GLU A 81 16.72 -18.83 7.18
CA GLU A 81 17.13 -18.31 8.50
C GLU A 81 18.41 -18.98 8.99
N GLU A 82 18.54 -20.30 8.88
CA GLU A 82 19.76 -21.03 9.27
C GLU A 82 20.97 -20.60 8.44
N ILE A 83 20.80 -20.41 7.13
CA ILE A 83 21.86 -19.88 6.25
C ILE A 83 22.26 -18.46 6.70
N ASN A 84 21.27 -17.61 7.00
CA ASN A 84 21.53 -16.26 7.46
C ASN A 84 22.25 -16.26 8.82
N GLU A 85 21.83 -17.11 9.75
CA GLU A 85 22.47 -17.30 11.04
C GLU A 85 23.91 -17.78 10.89
N VAL A 86 24.20 -18.75 10.02
CA VAL A 86 25.57 -19.24 9.78
C VAL A 86 26.44 -18.19 9.09
N ILE A 87 25.91 -17.43 8.14
CA ILE A 87 26.63 -16.33 7.48
C ILE A 87 26.95 -15.23 8.48
N THR A 88 25.98 -14.82 9.29
CA THR A 88 26.13 -13.76 10.29
C THR A 88 26.94 -14.21 11.49
N SER A 89 26.83 -15.45 11.95
CA SER A 89 27.68 -16.00 13.02
C SER A 89 29.12 -16.17 12.56
N GLY A 90 29.34 -16.53 11.29
CA GLY A 90 30.67 -16.56 10.68
C GLY A 90 31.30 -15.16 10.62
N ILE A 91 30.50 -14.14 10.32
CA ILE A 91 30.95 -12.73 10.32
C ILE A 91 31.15 -12.20 11.76
N ALA A 92 30.28 -12.56 12.70
CA ALA A 92 30.38 -12.18 14.12
C ALA A 92 31.52 -12.91 14.86
N SER A 93 32.03 -14.02 14.31
CA SER A 93 33.18 -14.75 14.87
C SER A 93 34.54 -14.11 14.57
N ASN A 94 34.59 -13.14 13.64
CA ASN A 94 35.67 -12.16 13.59
C ASN A 94 35.29 -11.04 14.54
N GLY A 95 35.58 -11.23 15.83
CA GLY A 95 35.25 -10.29 16.90
C GLY A 95 35.59 -8.86 16.51
N ILE A 96 34.54 -8.09 16.25
CA ILE A 96 34.64 -6.62 16.24
C ILE A 96 34.99 -6.27 17.68
N ASP A 97 36.14 -5.62 17.87
CA ASP A 97 36.53 -5.14 19.19
C ASP A 97 35.58 -4.00 19.57
N GLU A 98 34.68 -4.27 20.53
CA GLU A 98 33.68 -3.28 20.96
C GLU A 98 34.36 -2.02 21.52
N ASP A 99 35.56 -2.15 22.12
CA ASP A 99 36.34 -1.02 22.63
C ASP A 99 36.90 -0.14 21.48
N GLU A 100 37.38 -0.75 20.39
CA GLU A 100 37.85 -0.04 19.19
C GLU A 100 36.70 0.69 18.48
N LEU A 101 35.52 0.05 18.41
CA LEU A 101 34.33 0.63 17.80
C LEU A 101 33.77 1.80 18.61
N ASP A 102 33.78 1.71 19.94
CA ASP A 102 33.35 2.79 20.83
C ASP A 102 34.29 4.01 20.73
N GLU A 103 35.60 3.79 20.57
CA GLU A 103 36.58 4.85 20.36
C GLU A 103 36.38 5.54 18.98
N GLU A 104 36.19 4.76 17.91
CA GLU A 104 35.88 5.30 16.57
C GLU A 104 34.56 6.08 16.56
N LEU A 105 33.53 5.59 17.26
CA LEU A 105 32.24 6.26 17.38
C LEU A 105 32.36 7.61 18.13
N ALA A 106 33.16 7.65 19.19
CA ALA A 106 33.42 8.89 19.93
C ALA A 106 34.15 9.92 19.06
N GLU A 107 35.12 9.49 18.25
CA GLU A 107 35.84 10.36 17.32
C GLU A 107 34.90 10.94 16.24
N LEU A 108 34.05 10.12 15.62
CA LEU A 108 33.06 10.58 14.64
C LEU A 108 32.03 11.55 15.23
N GLN A 109 31.61 11.33 16.49
CA GLN A 109 30.71 12.25 17.18
C GLN A 109 31.38 13.60 17.45
N GLN A 110 32.65 13.59 17.86
CA GLN A 110 33.43 14.81 18.07
C GLN A 110 33.65 15.56 16.75
N GLU A 111 34.01 14.86 15.67
CA GLU A 111 34.18 15.47 14.34
C GLU A 111 32.88 16.14 13.87
N LYS A 112 31.73 15.48 14.10
CA LYS A 112 30.41 16.05 13.78
C LYS A 112 30.07 17.27 14.64
N LEU A 113 30.43 17.26 15.92
CA LEU A 113 30.26 18.42 16.80
C LEU A 113 31.15 19.58 16.36
N ASP A 114 32.40 19.30 16.00
CA ASP A 114 33.35 20.30 15.50
C ASP A 114 32.86 20.89 14.16
N GLU A 115 32.34 20.06 13.25
CA GLU A 115 31.71 20.49 12.00
C GLU A 115 30.48 21.37 12.27
N GLN A 116 29.64 21.00 13.23
CA GLN A 116 28.49 21.81 13.65
C GLN A 116 28.94 23.13 14.28
N MET A 117 29.99 23.14 15.09
CA MET A 117 30.54 24.35 15.70
C MET A 117 31.19 25.29 14.66
N LEU A 118 31.90 24.74 13.67
CA LEU A 118 32.43 25.50 12.52
C LEU A 118 31.30 26.10 11.66
N ASN A 119 30.17 25.40 11.55
CA ASN A 119 28.98 25.88 10.85
C ASN A 119 28.08 26.80 11.72
N THR A 120 28.27 26.85 13.03
CA THR A 120 27.67 27.90 13.87
C THR A 120 28.45 29.19 13.65
N GLY A 121 28.05 29.93 12.62
CA GLY A 121 28.64 31.21 12.26
C GLY A 121 28.83 32.12 13.48
N SER A 122 29.95 32.86 13.48
CA SER A 122 30.38 33.76 14.56
C SER A 122 29.21 34.40 15.30
N VAL A 123 28.99 33.98 16.55
CA VAL A 123 28.06 34.67 17.45
C VAL A 123 28.50 36.14 17.49
N PRO A 124 27.63 37.10 17.12
CA PRO A 124 27.99 38.49 17.25
C PRO A 124 28.11 38.76 18.75
N LEU A 125 29.34 39.06 19.20
CA LEU A 125 29.59 39.71 20.47
C LEU A 125 28.83 41.05 20.45
N HIS A 126 27.56 41.01 20.84
CA HIS A 126 26.77 42.19 21.15
C HIS A 126 27.39 42.80 22.40
N ASP A 127 28.24 43.80 22.13
CA ASP A 127 28.42 45.00 22.93
C ASP A 127 28.66 44.78 24.43
N ALA A 128 29.89 44.39 24.76
CA ALA A 128 30.46 44.65 26.09
C ALA A 128 30.99 46.10 26.09
N PRO A 129 30.35 47.08 26.76
CA PRO A 129 30.73 48.47 26.65
C PRO A 129 31.58 48.86 27.85
N SER A 130 32.91 48.95 27.71
CA SER A 130 33.74 49.75 28.65
C SER A 130 35.22 49.86 28.25
N SER A 131 35.56 50.83 27.39
CA SER A 131 36.72 51.73 27.60
C SER A 131 36.84 52.84 26.53
N GLN A 132 35.74 53.48 26.11
CA GLN A 132 35.82 54.63 25.21
C GLN A 132 34.96 55.79 25.73
N LYS A 133 35.64 56.72 26.43
CA LYS A 133 35.24 58.07 26.84
C LYS A 133 33.87 58.23 27.52
N LEU A 134 33.88 58.39 28.85
CA LEU A 134 32.73 58.81 29.66
C LEU A 134 32.18 60.18 29.22
N PRO A 135 30.88 60.30 28.89
CA PRO A 135 30.08 61.48 29.12
C PRO A 135 29.47 61.45 30.53
N GLN A 136 29.32 62.62 31.15
CA GLN A 136 28.91 62.81 32.54
C GLN A 136 27.45 62.38 32.77
N ALA A 137 27.18 61.61 33.82
CA ALA A 137 25.88 61.00 34.09
C ALA A 137 24.87 61.97 34.75
N PRO A 138 23.58 61.95 34.36
CA PRO A 138 22.48 62.38 35.20
C PRO A 138 21.87 61.18 35.95
N SER A 139 21.77 61.31 37.27
CA SER A 139 21.21 60.35 38.22
C SER A 139 19.69 60.22 38.12
N THR A 140 19.12 59.01 38.07
CA THR A 140 17.77 58.68 38.61
C THR A 140 17.54 57.15 38.76
N ASN A 141 16.76 56.79 39.78
CA ASN A 141 16.54 55.47 40.38
C ASN A 141 15.81 54.41 39.52
N LEU A 142 16.20 53.15 39.71
CA LEU A 142 15.53 51.92 39.23
C LEU A 142 14.28 51.60 40.09
N LYS A 143 13.17 51.19 39.46
CA LYS A 143 12.05 50.49 40.12
C LYS A 143 12.04 49.02 39.70
N ALA A 144 12.38 48.16 40.66
CA ALA A 144 12.16 46.72 40.63
C ALA A 144 10.70 46.41 41.01
N LYS A 145 9.96 45.69 40.17
CA LYS A 145 8.82 44.85 40.57
C LYS A 145 8.37 43.92 39.44
N GLN A 146 8.98 42.74 39.33
CA GLN A 146 8.37 41.60 38.62
C GLN A 146 9.07 40.24 38.85
N ARG A 147 10.19 40.17 39.58
CA ARG A 147 10.99 38.94 39.68
C ARG A 147 10.67 38.03 40.88
N VAL A 148 9.72 38.39 41.74
CA VAL A 148 9.49 37.68 43.02
C VAL A 148 8.38 36.63 42.93
N GLU A 149 7.43 36.75 42.00
CA GLU A 149 6.37 35.74 41.84
C GLU A 149 6.85 34.48 41.09
N GLU A 150 7.79 34.62 40.15
CA GLU A 150 8.33 33.48 39.39
C GLU A 150 9.27 32.59 40.23
N GLU A 151 10.01 33.17 41.19
CA GLU A 151 10.96 32.39 42.02
C GLU A 151 10.24 31.52 43.07
N ASP A 152 9.07 31.94 43.57
CA ASP A 152 8.30 31.18 44.58
C ASP A 152 7.61 29.94 43.97
N ASP A 153 7.11 30.06 42.74
CA ASP A 153 6.46 28.95 42.02
C ASP A 153 7.46 27.84 41.65
N GLU A 154 8.68 28.19 41.25
CA GLU A 154 9.74 27.23 40.90
C GLU A 154 10.23 26.43 42.13
N GLU A 155 10.29 27.04 43.32
CA GLU A 155 10.78 26.37 44.53
C GLU A 155 9.77 25.34 45.07
N GLU A 156 8.45 25.60 44.93
CA GLU A 156 7.41 24.63 45.30
C GLU A 156 7.42 23.38 44.41
N GLU A 157 7.62 23.54 43.11
CA GLU A 157 7.70 22.41 42.17
C GLU A 157 8.90 21.50 42.48
N LEU A 158 10.06 22.09 42.79
CA LEU A 158 11.28 21.36 43.16
C LEU A 158 11.10 20.52 44.43
N ARG A 159 10.43 21.05 45.46
CA ARG A 159 10.16 20.30 46.70
C ARG A 159 9.23 19.11 46.46
N LYS A 160 8.24 19.27 45.58
CA LYS A 160 7.28 18.20 45.26
C LYS A 160 7.98 17.03 44.55
N LEU A 161 8.88 17.33 43.62
CA LEU A 161 9.67 16.32 42.91
C LEU A 161 10.62 15.56 43.84
N GLN A 162 11.24 16.24 44.80
CA GLN A 162 12.12 15.62 45.80
C GLN A 162 11.36 14.69 46.77
N ALA A 163 10.12 15.05 47.15
CA ALA A 163 9.30 14.20 48.00
C ALA A 163 8.83 12.92 47.29
N GLU A 164 8.58 12.99 45.99
CA GLU A 164 8.17 11.84 45.17
C GLU A 164 9.31 10.83 44.97
N MET A 165 10.56 11.29 44.87
CA MET A 165 11.73 10.39 44.79
C MET A 165 12.14 9.76 46.13
N ALA A 166 11.56 10.22 47.25
CA ALA A 166 11.89 9.76 48.60
C ALA A 166 10.87 8.79 49.20
N MET A 167 9.83 8.40 48.44
CA MET A 167 8.92 7.29 48.74
C MET A 167 9.22 6.08 47.84
#